data_AF-S8FF87-F1
#
_entry.id   AF-S8FF87-F1
#
_cell.length_a   1.000
_cell.length_b   1.000
_cell.length_c   1.000
_cell.angle_alpha   90.00
_cell.angle_beta   90.00
_cell.angle_gamma   90.00
#
_symmetry.space_group_name_H-M   'P 1'
#
loop_
_entity.id
_entity.type
_entity.pdbx_description
1 polymer ?
#
loop_
_entity_poly.entity_id
_entity_poly.type
_entity_poly.pdbx_seq_one_letter_code
_entity_poly.pdbx_strand_id
1 'polypeptide(L)'
;MTARQNPDAMSFWEHLDVLRGILFKIALITLLFAAIAFAFKETLFNIILAPKNDDFIIYKFFRSISRIFSSDGNDGHFAVQLINTGLAKQFVIHMKAAIYAGFLVAAPYTLYQLFRFVSPALYTNERKYAVKVLGGGGIMFAFGVLLSYFLIFPLTFRFLGTYQVSEEVVNMISLESYMDTLMMLCVMMGIVFEIPILCWLFAKFGFLTAEFMQKYRKHAVVILLVVSAVITPTADIFTLTVVALPMWILYEASILIVQRTKAAQKAQEALEEEEERKADEAWRARQQAKERQMQESETVARDGEAENQPEDYNQTYHYYDDRIPDEKKTPAPPKRNKQQENLKRLKRSRKKKKRK
;
A
#
# COMPACT_ATOMS: atom_id res chain seq x y z
N MET A 1 43.46 -7.29 -11.54
CA MET A 1 42.79 -6.46 -10.51
C MET A 1 41.30 -6.76 -10.58
N THR A 2 40.80 -7.38 -9.52
CA THR A 2 39.46 -7.97 -9.37
C THR A 2 38.33 -6.94 -9.48
N ALA A 3 37.45 -7.12 -10.46
CA ALA A 3 36.15 -6.47 -10.49
C ALA A 3 35.39 -6.88 -9.22
N ARG A 4 35.02 -5.89 -8.40
CA ARG A 4 34.10 -6.10 -7.27
C ARG A 4 32.78 -6.60 -7.85
N GLN A 5 32.48 -7.88 -7.68
CA GLN A 5 31.11 -8.39 -7.82
C GLN A 5 30.25 -7.66 -6.78
N ASN A 6 29.21 -6.98 -7.24
CA ASN A 6 28.18 -6.40 -6.42
C ASN A 6 27.35 -7.57 -5.85
N PRO A 7 27.32 -7.81 -4.52
CA PRO A 7 26.59 -8.96 -3.95
C PRO A 7 25.06 -8.83 -4.01
N ASP A 8 24.54 -7.64 -4.35
CA ASP A 8 23.13 -7.29 -4.11
C ASP A 8 22.31 -6.97 -5.38
N ALA A 9 22.85 -7.22 -6.58
CA ALA A 9 22.10 -7.05 -7.82
C ALA A 9 21.80 -8.43 -8.42
N MET A 10 20.67 -9.02 -8.01
CA MET A 10 20.16 -10.26 -8.62
C MET A 10 20.09 -10.11 -10.13
N SER A 11 20.48 -11.16 -10.86
CA SER A 11 20.31 -11.19 -12.32
C SER A 11 18.81 -11.23 -12.68
N PHE A 12 18.44 -10.80 -13.90
CA PHE A 12 17.05 -10.86 -14.37
C PHE A 12 16.44 -12.27 -14.27
N TRP A 13 17.25 -13.29 -14.56
CA TRP A 13 16.86 -14.68 -14.47
C TRP A 13 16.62 -15.13 -13.02
N GLU A 14 17.46 -14.70 -12.09
CA GLU A 14 17.22 -14.92 -10.66
C GLU A 14 15.93 -14.22 -10.18
N HIS A 15 15.63 -13.03 -10.71
CA HIS A 15 14.37 -12.34 -10.41
C HIS A 15 13.16 -13.15 -10.91
N LEU A 16 13.24 -13.71 -12.13
CA LEU A 16 12.20 -14.60 -12.66
C LEU A 16 12.05 -15.89 -11.85
N ASP A 17 13.15 -16.44 -11.34
CA ASP A 17 13.12 -17.63 -10.47
C ASP A 17 12.37 -17.36 -9.16
N VAL A 18 12.60 -16.18 -8.56
CA VAL A 18 11.86 -15.73 -7.38
C VAL A 18 10.37 -15.56 -7.72
N LEU A 19 10.03 -14.94 -8.85
CA LEU A 19 8.63 -14.76 -9.28
C LEU A 19 7.92 -16.11 -9.43
N ARG A 20 8.54 -17.05 -10.14
CA ARG A 20 8.01 -18.40 -10.34
C ARG A 20 7.75 -19.10 -9.00
N GLY A 21 8.73 -19.06 -8.10
CA GLY A 21 8.58 -19.65 -6.76
C GLY A 21 7.45 -19.02 -5.96
N ILE A 22 7.23 -17.71 -6.09
CA ILE A 22 6.10 -17.00 -5.46
C ILE A 22 4.77 -17.43 -6.08
N LEU A 23 4.69 -17.49 -7.41
CA LEU A 23 3.48 -17.89 -8.14
C LEU A 23 3.04 -19.30 -7.73
N PHE A 24 3.99 -20.25 -7.65
CA PHE A 24 3.70 -21.62 -7.18
C PHE A 24 3.16 -21.65 -5.75
N LYS A 25 3.69 -20.82 -4.84
CA LYS A 25 3.18 -20.74 -3.46
C LYS A 25 1.76 -20.18 -3.40
N ILE A 26 1.47 -19.15 -4.19
CA ILE A 26 0.12 -18.56 -4.29
C ILE A 26 -0.85 -19.60 -4.85
N ALA A 27 -0.47 -20.29 -5.92
CA ALA A 27 -1.28 -21.34 -6.54
C ALA A 27 -1.56 -22.49 -5.56
N LEU A 28 -0.55 -22.96 -4.83
CA LEU A 28 -0.69 -24.05 -3.86
C LEU A 28 -1.64 -23.68 -2.72
N ILE A 29 -1.54 -22.47 -2.16
CA ILE A 29 -2.43 -22.01 -1.08
C ILE A 29 -3.84 -21.77 -1.60
N THR A 30 -3.97 -21.23 -2.81
CA THR A 30 -5.27 -21.06 -3.47
C THR A 30 -5.94 -22.41 -3.68
N LEU A 31 -5.19 -23.42 -4.13
CA LEU A 31 -5.70 -24.77 -4.35
C LEU A 31 -6.07 -25.48 -3.04
N LEU A 32 -5.33 -25.24 -1.96
CA LEU A 32 -5.68 -25.72 -0.62
C LEU A 32 -7.03 -25.16 -0.17
N PHE A 33 -7.22 -23.83 -0.25
CA PHE A 33 -8.51 -23.22 0.11
C PHE A 33 -9.63 -23.61 -0.85
N ALA A 34 -9.33 -23.82 -2.14
CA ALA A 34 -10.30 -24.32 -3.11
C ALA A 34 -10.74 -25.75 -2.78
N ALA A 35 -9.83 -26.63 -2.38
CA ALA A 35 -10.17 -28.00 -1.96
C ALA A 35 -11.08 -27.98 -0.72
N ILE A 36 -10.80 -27.09 0.24
CA ILE A 36 -11.67 -26.88 1.40
C ILE A 36 -13.05 -26.39 0.95
N ALA A 37 -13.13 -25.35 0.11
CA ALA A 37 -14.39 -24.82 -0.39
C ALA A 37 -15.19 -25.87 -1.19
N PHE A 38 -14.52 -26.72 -1.96
CA PHE A 38 -15.12 -27.82 -2.72
C PHE A 38 -15.72 -28.90 -1.80
N ALA A 39 -15.07 -29.19 -0.68
CA ALA A 39 -15.60 -30.12 0.32
C ALA A 39 -16.87 -29.57 1.00
N PHE A 40 -16.92 -28.26 1.26
CA PHE A 40 -18.07 -27.58 1.89
C PHE A 40 -19.06 -27.01 0.87
N LYS A 41 -19.47 -27.82 -0.12
CA LYS A 41 -20.34 -27.39 -1.22
C LYS A 41 -21.64 -26.71 -0.77
N GLU A 42 -22.27 -27.21 0.30
CA GLU A 42 -23.59 -26.73 0.74
C GLU A 42 -23.49 -25.31 1.27
N THR A 43 -22.51 -25.04 2.15
CA THR A 43 -22.24 -23.70 2.66
C THR A 43 -21.86 -22.75 1.52
N LEU A 44 -21.03 -23.20 0.59
CA LEU A 44 -20.59 -22.40 -0.55
C LEU A 44 -21.77 -21.97 -1.43
N PHE A 45 -22.62 -22.92 -1.86
CA PHE A 45 -23.76 -22.61 -2.72
C PHE A 45 -24.89 -21.89 -1.99
N ASN A 46 -25.06 -22.09 -0.68
CA ASN A 46 -26.01 -21.31 0.11
C ASN A 46 -25.63 -19.82 0.14
N ILE A 47 -24.34 -19.51 0.26
CA ILE A 47 -23.86 -18.13 0.17
C ILE A 47 -24.04 -17.63 -1.27
N ILE A 48 -23.53 -18.37 -2.27
CA ILE A 48 -23.53 -17.91 -3.66
C ILE A 48 -24.95 -17.67 -4.21
N LEU A 49 -25.93 -18.49 -3.83
CA LEU A 49 -27.31 -18.37 -4.29
C LEU A 49 -28.16 -17.42 -3.40
N ALA A 50 -27.63 -16.91 -2.28
CA ALA A 50 -28.38 -16.01 -1.41
C ALA A 50 -28.86 -14.71 -2.10
N PRO A 51 -28.09 -14.05 -2.98
CA PRO A 51 -28.53 -12.87 -3.71
C PRO A 51 -29.72 -13.11 -4.64
N LYS A 52 -30.00 -14.36 -5.02
CA LYS A 52 -31.16 -14.72 -5.85
C LYS A 52 -32.48 -14.47 -5.11
N ASN A 53 -32.49 -14.58 -3.79
CA ASN A 53 -33.72 -14.53 -3.00
C ASN A 53 -34.10 -13.07 -2.71
N ASP A 54 -35.39 -12.76 -2.83
CA ASP A 54 -35.95 -11.42 -2.55
C ASP A 54 -35.67 -10.91 -1.13
N ASP A 55 -35.32 -11.82 -0.21
CA ASP A 55 -35.00 -11.54 1.19
C ASP A 55 -33.61 -10.97 1.43
N PHE A 56 -32.81 -10.84 0.39
CA PHE A 56 -31.43 -10.37 0.52
C PHE A 56 -31.37 -8.94 1.05
N ILE A 57 -30.33 -8.66 1.85
CA ILE A 57 -30.19 -7.43 2.67
C ILE A 57 -30.40 -6.16 1.84
N ILE A 58 -29.88 -6.15 0.61
CA ILE A 58 -29.94 -4.98 -0.23
C ILE A 58 -31.36 -4.67 -0.72
N TYR A 59 -32.16 -5.69 -1.02
CA TYR A 59 -33.56 -5.50 -1.44
C TYR A 59 -34.40 -4.97 -0.28
N LYS A 60 -34.11 -5.42 0.95
CA LYS A 60 -34.71 -4.87 2.18
C LYS A 60 -34.33 -3.41 2.40
N PHE A 61 -33.06 -3.06 2.17
CA PHE A 61 -32.58 -1.67 2.26
C PHE A 61 -33.26 -0.76 1.23
N PHE A 62 -33.31 -1.18 -0.05
CA PHE A 62 -34.00 -0.42 -1.10
C PHE A 62 -35.49 -0.27 -0.83
N ARG A 63 -36.17 -1.32 -0.33
CA ARG A 63 -37.58 -1.22 0.08
C ARG A 63 -37.77 -0.23 1.21
N SER A 64 -36.85 -0.19 2.17
CA SER A 64 -36.89 0.76 3.29
C SER A 64 -36.72 2.21 2.83
N ILE A 65 -35.79 2.48 1.91
CA ILE A 65 -35.61 3.80 1.32
C ILE A 65 -36.81 4.19 0.45
N SER A 66 -37.29 3.28 -0.37
CA SER A 66 -38.42 3.53 -1.27
C SER A 66 -39.65 3.96 -0.49
N ARG A 67 -39.98 3.30 0.63
CA ARG A 67 -41.10 3.74 1.51
C ARG A 67 -40.93 5.17 2.06
N ILE A 68 -39.70 5.64 2.24
CA ILE A 68 -39.43 6.99 2.74
C ILE A 68 -39.58 8.03 1.62
N PHE A 69 -39.19 7.70 0.39
CA PHE A 69 -39.16 8.65 -0.73
C PHE A 69 -40.37 8.58 -1.67
N SER A 70 -41.11 7.47 -1.69
CA SER A 70 -42.26 7.28 -2.59
C SER A 70 -43.27 6.32 -1.94
N SER A 71 -44.54 6.75 -1.87
CA SER A 71 -45.63 5.96 -1.26
C SER A 71 -46.17 4.84 -2.16
N ASP A 72 -45.46 4.49 -3.23
CA ASP A 72 -45.85 3.43 -4.14
C ASP A 72 -45.09 2.15 -3.74
N GLY A 73 -45.69 1.43 -2.79
CA GLY A 73 -45.17 0.21 -2.17
C GLY A 73 -45.26 -0.98 -3.12
N ASN A 74 -44.59 -0.91 -4.26
CA ASN A 74 -44.51 -2.06 -5.14
C ASN A 74 -43.56 -3.09 -4.48
N ASP A 75 -44.17 -4.06 -3.79
CA ASP A 75 -43.54 -5.25 -3.23
C ASP A 75 -43.12 -6.18 -4.37
N GLY A 76 -42.21 -5.70 -5.21
CA GLY A 76 -41.76 -6.36 -6.44
C GLY A 76 -40.97 -7.61 -6.14
N HIS A 77 -41.68 -8.64 -5.70
CA HIS A 77 -41.27 -10.02 -5.69
C HIS A 77 -40.88 -10.39 -7.11
N PHE A 78 -39.64 -10.81 -7.30
CA PHE A 78 -39.13 -11.12 -8.61
C PHE A 78 -38.55 -12.54 -8.62
N ALA A 79 -39.24 -13.44 -9.31
CA ALA A 79 -38.84 -14.82 -9.43
C ALA A 79 -38.02 -15.04 -10.71
N VAL A 80 -36.69 -15.08 -10.59
CA VAL A 80 -35.83 -15.61 -11.66
C VAL A 80 -35.74 -17.12 -11.55
N GLN A 81 -36.21 -17.82 -12.59
CA GLN A 81 -35.94 -19.24 -12.70
C GLN A 81 -34.50 -19.45 -13.19
N LEU A 82 -33.72 -20.21 -12.42
CA LEU A 82 -32.39 -20.66 -12.83
C LEU A 82 -32.50 -22.04 -13.46
N ILE A 83 -31.96 -22.18 -14.68
CA ILE A 83 -31.94 -23.44 -15.41
C ILE A 83 -30.51 -23.96 -15.58
N ASN A 84 -30.36 -25.28 -15.64
CA ASN A 84 -29.11 -25.90 -16.07
C ASN A 84 -29.24 -26.36 -17.53
N THR A 85 -28.31 -25.93 -18.38
CA THR A 85 -28.37 -26.18 -19.83
C THR A 85 -27.49 -27.34 -20.30
N GLY A 86 -26.74 -28.00 -19.40
CA GLY A 86 -25.87 -29.12 -19.79
C GLY A 86 -25.58 -30.09 -18.65
N LEU A 87 -25.36 -31.36 -19.00
CA LEU A 87 -25.17 -32.45 -18.04
C LEU A 87 -23.96 -32.22 -17.12
N ALA A 88 -22.80 -31.88 -17.69
CA ALA A 88 -21.57 -31.68 -16.94
C ALA A 88 -21.42 -30.27 -16.32
N LYS A 89 -22.31 -29.32 -16.66
CA LYS A 89 -22.12 -27.91 -16.30
C LYS A 89 -22.15 -27.65 -14.81
N GLN A 90 -23.04 -28.31 -14.06
CA GLN A 90 -23.09 -28.15 -12.60
C GLN A 90 -21.80 -28.58 -11.90
N PHE A 91 -21.14 -29.63 -12.39
CA PHE A 91 -19.85 -30.06 -11.86
C PHE A 91 -18.76 -29.01 -12.13
N VAL A 92 -18.69 -28.50 -13.38
CA VAL A 92 -17.73 -27.45 -13.76
C VAL A 92 -17.97 -26.16 -12.96
N ILE A 93 -19.24 -25.79 -12.76
CA ILE A 93 -19.65 -24.63 -11.96
C ILE A 93 -19.19 -24.79 -10.51
N HIS A 94 -19.38 -25.98 -9.92
CA HIS A 94 -18.92 -26.25 -8.56
C HIS A 94 -17.39 -26.14 -8.44
N MET A 95 -16.65 -26.73 -9.39
CA MET A 95 -15.20 -26.65 -9.42
C MET A 95 -14.71 -25.20 -9.58
N LYS A 96 -15.29 -24.44 -10.53
CA LYS A 96 -15.01 -23.01 -10.72
C LYS A 96 -15.27 -22.23 -9.43
N ALA A 97 -16.44 -22.42 -8.82
CA ALA A 97 -16.84 -21.71 -7.60
C ALA A 97 -15.87 -21.95 -6.45
N ALA A 98 -15.42 -23.19 -6.27
CA ALA A 98 -14.42 -23.53 -5.26
C ALA A 98 -13.07 -22.85 -5.52
N ILE A 99 -12.60 -22.83 -6.77
CA ILE A 99 -11.34 -22.15 -7.15
C ILE A 99 -11.43 -20.64 -6.90
N TYR A 100 -12.52 -20.01 -7.31
CA TYR A 100 -12.74 -18.57 -7.08
C TYR A 100 -12.85 -18.25 -5.59
N ALA A 101 -13.63 -19.02 -4.82
CA ALA A 101 -13.72 -18.84 -3.38
C ALA A 101 -12.35 -19.02 -2.70
N GLY A 102 -11.60 -20.04 -3.11
CA GLY A 102 -10.23 -20.26 -2.65
C GLY A 102 -9.31 -19.07 -2.95
N PHE A 103 -9.42 -18.49 -4.14
CA PHE A 103 -8.66 -17.30 -4.52
C PHE A 103 -9.04 -16.07 -3.69
N LEU A 104 -10.34 -15.83 -3.48
CA LEU A 104 -10.82 -14.70 -2.67
C LEU A 104 -10.34 -14.79 -1.23
N VAL A 105 -10.35 -15.99 -0.63
CA VAL A 105 -9.84 -16.23 0.73
C VAL A 105 -8.31 -16.15 0.78
N ALA A 106 -7.62 -16.60 -0.26
CA ALA A 106 -6.17 -16.51 -0.37
C ALA A 106 -5.67 -15.08 -0.67
N ALA A 107 -6.54 -14.14 -1.01
CA ALA A 107 -6.17 -12.79 -1.47
C ALA A 107 -5.22 -12.02 -0.52
N PRO A 108 -5.39 -12.01 0.82
CA PRO A 108 -4.46 -11.33 1.72
C PRO A 108 -3.03 -11.90 1.61
N TYR A 109 -2.92 -13.22 1.44
CA TYR A 109 -1.63 -13.88 1.24
C TYR A 109 -1.06 -13.59 -0.16
N THR A 110 -1.90 -13.59 -1.19
CA THR A 110 -1.52 -13.20 -2.56
C THR A 110 -0.95 -11.80 -2.60
N LEU A 111 -1.63 -10.83 -1.97
CA LEU A 111 -1.17 -9.45 -1.85
C LEU A 111 0.16 -9.36 -1.08
N TYR A 112 0.31 -10.11 0.01
CA TYR A 112 1.57 -10.17 0.76
C TYR A 112 2.73 -10.59 -0.14
N GLN A 113 2.56 -11.67 -0.91
CA GLN A 113 3.63 -12.18 -1.75
C GLN A 113 3.92 -11.30 -2.95
N LEU A 114 2.89 -10.74 -3.59
CA LEU A 114 3.05 -9.80 -4.70
C LEU A 114 3.78 -8.53 -4.25
N PHE A 115 3.42 -7.98 -3.10
CA PHE A 115 4.09 -6.79 -2.55
C PHE A 115 5.55 -7.07 -2.17
N ARG A 116 5.81 -8.23 -1.55
CA ARG A 116 7.18 -8.69 -1.21
C ARG A 116 8.06 -8.80 -2.44
N PHE A 117 7.50 -9.25 -3.56
CA PHE A 117 8.20 -9.34 -4.85
C PHE A 117 8.54 -7.96 -5.40
N VAL A 118 7.56 -7.04 -5.45
CA VAL A 118 7.71 -5.72 -6.08
C VAL A 118 8.63 -4.79 -5.28
N SER A 119 8.61 -4.85 -3.95
CA SER A 119 9.36 -3.89 -3.13
C SER A 119 10.26 -4.55 -2.07
N PRO A 120 11.40 -5.13 -2.47
CA PRO A 120 12.44 -5.54 -1.52
C PRO A 120 13.09 -4.30 -0.85
N ALA A 121 13.15 -3.16 -1.55
CA ALA A 121 13.84 -1.94 -1.10
C ALA A 121 13.15 -1.21 0.06
N LEU A 122 11.85 -1.42 0.30
CA LEU A 122 11.13 -0.80 1.42
C LEU A 122 11.33 -1.54 2.76
N TYR A 123 11.86 -2.78 2.71
CA TYR A 123 11.94 -3.66 3.88
C TYR A 123 13.06 -3.32 4.86
N THR A 124 14.09 -2.58 4.46
CA THR A 124 15.29 -2.40 5.31
C THR A 124 15.10 -1.38 6.43
N ASN A 125 14.33 -0.31 6.22
CA ASN A 125 14.14 0.74 7.24
C ASN A 125 12.68 0.94 7.72
N GLU A 126 11.66 0.34 7.08
CA GLU A 126 10.25 0.67 7.37
C GLU A 126 9.29 -0.55 7.43
N ARG A 127 9.74 -1.66 8.03
CA ARG A 127 8.94 -2.89 8.19
C ARG A 127 7.53 -2.65 8.77
N LYS A 128 7.36 -1.65 9.65
CA LYS A 128 6.06 -1.30 10.27
C LYS A 128 5.06 -0.70 9.28
N TYR A 129 5.53 0.04 8.27
CA TYR A 129 4.67 0.59 7.23
C TYR A 129 4.22 -0.48 6.24
N ALA A 130 5.09 -1.43 5.90
CA ALA A 130 4.73 -2.57 5.05
C ALA A 130 3.56 -3.37 5.65
N VAL A 131 3.57 -3.68 6.95
CA VAL A 131 2.47 -4.43 7.57
C VAL A 131 1.14 -3.67 7.52
N LYS A 132 1.15 -2.34 7.75
CA LYS A 132 -0.06 -1.51 7.65
C LYS A 132 -0.62 -1.48 6.24
N VAL A 133 0.25 -1.44 5.23
CA VAL A 133 -0.14 -1.41 3.82
C VAL A 133 -0.73 -2.75 3.40
N LEU A 134 -0.11 -3.86 3.80
CA LEU A 134 -0.62 -5.20 3.49
C LEU A 134 -1.96 -5.48 4.20
N GLY A 135 -2.09 -5.09 5.46
CA GLY A 135 -3.36 -5.17 6.18
C GLY A 135 -4.43 -4.28 5.55
N GLY A 136 -4.05 -3.05 5.17
CA GLY A 136 -4.92 -2.12 4.45
C GLY A 136 -5.40 -2.66 3.11
N GLY A 137 -4.50 -3.23 2.30
CA GLY A 137 -4.84 -3.90 1.03
C GLY A 137 -5.78 -5.07 1.24
N GLY A 138 -5.46 -6.01 2.14
CA GLY A 138 -6.36 -7.13 2.43
C GLY A 138 -7.77 -6.71 2.85
N ILE A 139 -7.90 -5.65 3.66
CA ILE A 139 -9.20 -5.07 4.02
C ILE A 139 -9.89 -4.44 2.82
N MET A 140 -9.15 -3.71 1.98
CA MET A 140 -9.69 -3.04 0.80
C MET A 140 -10.18 -4.06 -0.24
N PHE A 141 -9.42 -5.12 -0.51
CA PHE A 141 -9.84 -6.25 -1.32
C PHE A 141 -11.13 -6.86 -0.81
N ALA A 142 -11.17 -7.20 0.49
CA ALA A 142 -12.35 -7.80 1.11
C ALA A 142 -13.56 -6.86 0.98
N PHE A 143 -13.38 -5.57 1.20
CA PHE A 143 -14.44 -4.57 1.04
C PHE A 143 -14.92 -4.47 -0.42
N GLY A 144 -14.03 -4.57 -1.41
CA GLY A 144 -14.41 -4.62 -2.82
C GLY A 144 -15.23 -5.86 -3.18
N VAL A 145 -14.84 -7.03 -2.67
CA VAL A 145 -15.59 -8.28 -2.84
C VAL A 145 -16.97 -8.19 -2.18
N LEU A 146 -17.02 -7.66 -0.95
CA LEU A 146 -18.26 -7.47 -0.21
C LEU A 146 -19.19 -6.49 -0.93
N LEU A 147 -18.68 -5.34 -1.39
CA LEU A 147 -19.46 -4.38 -2.15
C LEU A 147 -20.02 -5.02 -3.43
N SER A 148 -19.20 -5.82 -4.10
CA SER A 148 -19.62 -6.51 -5.31
C SER A 148 -20.73 -7.52 -5.06
N TYR A 149 -20.56 -8.37 -4.04
CA TYR A 149 -21.53 -9.41 -3.68
C TYR A 149 -22.83 -8.84 -3.07
N PHE A 150 -22.73 -7.81 -2.23
CA PHE A 150 -23.90 -7.26 -1.52
C PHE A 150 -24.65 -6.17 -2.29
N LEU A 151 -24.00 -5.41 -3.15
CA LEU A 151 -24.60 -4.25 -3.82
C LEU A 151 -24.63 -4.41 -5.34
N ILE A 152 -23.48 -4.61 -5.97
CA ILE A 152 -23.35 -4.57 -7.43
C ILE A 152 -24.07 -5.76 -8.07
N PHE A 153 -23.74 -6.98 -7.65
CA PHE A 153 -24.31 -8.18 -8.25
C PHE A 153 -25.83 -8.28 -8.10
N PRO A 154 -26.45 -8.08 -6.92
CA PRO A 154 -27.90 -8.15 -6.80
C PRO A 154 -28.64 -7.08 -7.61
N LEU A 155 -28.05 -5.88 -7.77
CA LEU A 155 -28.60 -4.83 -8.62
C LEU A 155 -28.54 -5.20 -10.10
N THR A 156 -27.37 -5.68 -10.55
CA THR A 156 -27.17 -6.16 -11.92
C THR A 156 -28.09 -7.34 -12.23
N PHE A 157 -28.17 -8.32 -11.33
CA PHE A 157 -29.01 -9.52 -11.49
C PHE A 157 -30.50 -9.17 -11.54
N ARG A 158 -30.97 -8.30 -10.64
CA ARG A 158 -32.36 -7.85 -10.65
C ARG A 158 -32.69 -7.11 -11.93
N PHE A 159 -31.86 -6.13 -12.33
CA PHE A 159 -32.08 -5.39 -13.58
C PHE A 159 -32.16 -6.32 -14.79
N LEU A 160 -31.13 -7.15 -15.01
CA LEU A 160 -31.06 -8.08 -16.15
C LEU A 160 -32.18 -9.13 -16.13
N GLY A 161 -32.58 -9.60 -14.95
CA GLY A 161 -33.66 -10.56 -14.83
C GLY A 161 -35.03 -9.94 -15.12
N THR A 162 -35.30 -8.74 -14.58
CA THR A 162 -36.60 -8.06 -14.72
C THR A 162 -36.77 -7.36 -16.06
N TYR A 163 -35.67 -7.07 -16.75
CA TYR A 163 -35.71 -6.37 -18.02
C TYR A 163 -36.23 -7.30 -19.11
N GLN A 164 -37.42 -6.99 -19.61
CA GLN A 164 -38.12 -7.75 -20.65
C GLN A 164 -38.59 -6.77 -21.73
N VAL A 165 -38.42 -7.16 -22.99
CA VAL A 165 -38.90 -6.35 -24.13
C VAL A 165 -40.40 -6.55 -24.35
N SER A 166 -40.92 -7.73 -24.01
CA SER A 166 -42.33 -8.10 -24.08
C SER A 166 -42.63 -9.14 -22.99
N GLU A 167 -43.84 -9.09 -22.42
CA GLU A 167 -44.32 -10.07 -21.43
C GLU A 167 -44.42 -11.49 -22.01
N GLU A 168 -44.47 -11.63 -23.34
CA GLU A 168 -44.48 -12.92 -24.03
C GLU A 168 -43.10 -13.62 -24.01
N VAL A 169 -42.02 -12.90 -23.73
CA VAL A 169 -40.65 -13.42 -23.75
C VAL A 169 -40.15 -13.66 -22.32
N VAL A 170 -40.26 -14.91 -21.86
CA VAL A 170 -39.83 -15.31 -20.51
C VAL A 170 -38.30 -15.36 -20.42
N ASN A 171 -37.74 -14.67 -19.44
CA ASN A 171 -36.30 -14.70 -19.15
C ASN A 171 -35.93 -15.99 -18.38
N MET A 172 -35.23 -16.92 -19.05
CA MET A 172 -34.65 -18.11 -18.42
C MET A 172 -33.14 -17.93 -18.24
N ILE A 173 -32.69 -17.68 -17.00
CA ILE A 173 -31.28 -17.45 -16.72
C ILE A 173 -30.57 -18.77 -16.44
N SER A 174 -29.46 -19.03 -17.12
CA SER A 174 -28.67 -20.24 -16.85
C SER A 174 -27.87 -20.09 -15.55
N LEU A 175 -27.73 -21.18 -14.80
CA LEU A 175 -26.89 -21.20 -13.60
C LEU A 175 -25.43 -20.82 -13.92
N GLU A 176 -24.92 -21.23 -15.08
CA GLU A 176 -23.58 -20.86 -15.53
C GLU A 176 -23.41 -19.35 -15.68
N SER A 177 -24.34 -18.67 -16.35
CA SER A 177 -24.30 -17.22 -16.52
C SER A 177 -24.38 -16.46 -15.20
N TYR A 178 -25.24 -16.92 -14.28
CA TYR A 178 -25.31 -16.39 -12.91
C TYR A 178 -23.95 -16.48 -12.20
N MET A 179 -23.33 -17.65 -12.25
CA MET A 179 -22.08 -17.95 -11.54
C MET A 179 -20.91 -17.20 -12.16
N ASP A 180 -20.76 -17.22 -13.48
CA ASP A 180 -19.68 -16.51 -14.16
C ASP A 180 -19.79 -14.99 -13.93
N THR A 181 -21.00 -14.44 -13.97
CA THR A 181 -21.25 -13.00 -13.68
C THR A 181 -20.88 -12.65 -12.24
N LEU A 182 -21.34 -13.44 -11.26
CA LEU A 182 -21.03 -13.22 -9.85
C LEU A 182 -19.52 -13.29 -9.60
N MET A 183 -18.87 -14.34 -10.09
CA MET A 183 -17.44 -14.57 -9.86
C MET A 183 -16.59 -13.48 -10.52
N MET A 184 -16.93 -13.09 -11.75
CA MET A 184 -16.25 -12.01 -12.47
C MET A 184 -16.38 -10.69 -11.70
N LEU A 185 -17.59 -10.31 -11.30
CA LEU A 185 -17.81 -9.07 -10.56
C LEU A 185 -17.09 -9.08 -9.20
N CYS A 186 -17.11 -10.18 -8.46
CA CYS A 186 -16.44 -10.27 -7.15
C CYS A 186 -14.91 -10.16 -7.29
N VAL A 187 -14.30 -10.91 -8.23
CA VAL A 187 -12.85 -10.88 -8.42
C VAL A 187 -12.38 -9.54 -8.97
N MET A 188 -13.04 -9.04 -10.01
CA MET A 188 -12.62 -7.79 -10.65
C MET A 188 -12.80 -6.60 -9.71
N MET A 189 -13.90 -6.53 -8.96
CA MET A 189 -14.06 -5.48 -7.96
C MET A 189 -13.05 -5.61 -6.82
N GLY A 190 -12.74 -6.82 -6.35
CA GLY A 190 -11.66 -7.01 -5.39
C GLY A 190 -10.33 -6.43 -5.89
N ILE A 191 -9.96 -6.72 -7.15
CA ILE A 191 -8.73 -6.19 -7.77
C ILE A 191 -8.79 -4.67 -7.94
N VAL A 192 -9.91 -4.12 -8.38
CA VAL A 192 -10.08 -2.67 -8.57
C VAL A 192 -9.99 -1.92 -7.25
N PHE A 193 -10.44 -2.52 -6.15
CA PHE A 193 -10.29 -1.96 -4.81
C PHE A 193 -8.84 -1.91 -4.32
N GLU A 194 -7.88 -2.55 -5.00
CA GLU A 194 -6.45 -2.38 -4.73
C GLU A 194 -5.85 -1.10 -5.34
N ILE A 195 -6.56 -0.43 -6.26
CA ILE A 195 -6.07 0.79 -6.93
C ILE A 195 -5.60 1.86 -5.92
N PRO A 196 -6.31 2.18 -4.82
CA PRO A 196 -5.86 3.18 -3.85
C PRO A 196 -4.52 2.82 -3.20
N ILE A 197 -4.30 1.53 -2.91
CA ILE A 197 -3.05 1.04 -2.32
C ILE A 197 -1.92 1.12 -3.35
N LEU A 198 -2.19 0.77 -4.60
CA LEU A 198 -1.23 0.92 -5.71
C LEU A 198 -0.86 2.39 -5.96
N CYS A 199 -1.84 3.30 -5.98
CA CYS A 199 -1.61 4.73 -6.13
C CYS A 199 -0.75 5.28 -4.98
N TRP A 200 -1.06 4.88 -3.74
CA TRP A 200 -0.25 5.23 -2.58
C TRP A 200 1.19 4.74 -2.71
N LEU A 201 1.38 3.49 -3.13
CA LEU A 201 2.70 2.89 -3.32
C LEU A 201 3.51 3.65 -4.39
N PHE A 202 2.90 3.95 -5.53
CA PHE A 202 3.55 4.73 -6.59
C PHE A 202 3.86 6.17 -6.18
N ALA A 203 3.00 6.78 -5.37
CA ALA A 203 3.29 8.10 -4.79
C ALA A 203 4.49 8.05 -3.85
N LYS A 204 4.62 6.98 -3.06
CA LYS A 204 5.78 6.78 -2.18
C LYS A 204 7.09 6.63 -2.97
N PHE A 205 7.05 6.01 -4.15
CA PHE A 205 8.20 5.95 -5.05
C PHE A 205 8.46 7.23 -5.84
N GLY A 206 7.57 8.23 -5.75
CA GLY A 206 7.67 9.48 -6.51
C GLY A 206 7.30 9.37 -7.99
N PHE A 207 6.73 8.24 -8.42
CA PHE A 207 6.24 8.06 -9.80
C PHE A 207 4.89 8.74 -10.03
N LEU A 208 4.10 8.92 -8.96
CA LEU A 208 2.75 9.46 -9.04
C LEU A 208 2.58 10.66 -8.10
N THR A 209 2.00 11.74 -8.59
CA THR A 209 1.66 12.91 -7.77
C THR A 209 0.16 13.17 -7.82
N ALA A 210 -0.39 13.77 -6.76
CA ALA A 210 -1.79 14.17 -6.73
C ALA A 210 -2.12 15.15 -7.86
N GLU A 211 -1.24 16.10 -8.13
CA GLU A 211 -1.37 17.08 -9.22
C GLU A 211 -1.50 16.38 -10.59
N PHE A 212 -0.71 15.32 -10.82
CA PHE A 212 -0.80 14.52 -12.03
C PHE A 212 -2.16 13.81 -12.15
N MET A 213 -2.59 13.12 -11.10
CA MET A 213 -3.90 12.45 -11.08
C MET A 213 -5.06 13.44 -11.29
N GLN A 214 -4.96 14.64 -10.71
CA GLN A 214 -5.95 15.69 -10.88
C GLN A 214 -6.00 16.24 -12.31
N LYS A 215 -4.84 16.45 -12.93
CA LYS A 215 -4.76 16.91 -14.32
C LYS A 215 -5.40 15.93 -15.30
N TYR A 216 -5.26 14.63 -15.05
CA TYR A 216 -5.77 13.57 -15.92
C TYR A 216 -7.14 13.01 -15.51
N ARG A 217 -7.89 13.66 -14.59
CA ARG A 217 -9.24 13.25 -14.14
C ARG A 217 -10.18 12.85 -15.28
N LYS A 218 -10.30 13.69 -16.31
CA LYS A 218 -11.18 13.42 -17.46
C LYS A 218 -10.80 12.15 -18.24
N HIS A 219 -9.51 11.82 -18.30
CA HIS A 219 -9.04 10.59 -18.95
C HIS A 219 -9.28 9.38 -18.05
N ALA A 220 -9.11 9.55 -16.74
CA ALA A 220 -9.44 8.51 -15.76
C ALA A 220 -10.92 8.11 -15.85
N VAL A 221 -11.86 9.04 -15.98
CA VAL A 221 -13.28 8.72 -16.21
C VAL A 221 -13.45 7.77 -17.40
N VAL A 222 -12.84 8.09 -18.54
CA VAL A 222 -12.95 7.29 -19.77
C VAL A 222 -12.36 5.90 -19.56
N ILE A 223 -11.19 5.79 -18.94
CA ILE A 223 -10.55 4.50 -18.65
C ILE A 223 -11.42 3.68 -17.69
N LEU A 224 -11.98 4.30 -16.64
CA LEU A 224 -12.85 3.60 -15.69
C LEU A 224 -14.14 3.12 -16.35
N LEU A 225 -14.72 3.88 -17.29
CA LEU A 225 -15.87 3.42 -18.09
C LEU A 225 -15.51 2.23 -18.98
N VAL A 226 -14.34 2.27 -19.66
CA VAL A 226 -13.88 1.14 -20.48
C VAL A 226 -13.65 -0.09 -19.62
N VAL A 227 -12.98 0.05 -18.47
CA VAL A 227 -12.77 -1.06 -17.53
C VAL A 227 -14.10 -1.59 -17.00
N SER A 228 -15.04 -0.71 -16.65
CA SER A 228 -16.37 -1.11 -16.19
C SER A 228 -17.11 -1.91 -17.25
N ALA A 229 -17.06 -1.47 -18.52
CA ALA A 229 -17.70 -2.17 -19.64
C ALA A 229 -17.10 -3.56 -19.92
N VAL A 230 -15.84 -3.80 -19.54
CA VAL A 230 -15.20 -5.13 -19.62
C VAL A 230 -15.62 -6.02 -18.46
N ILE A 231 -15.86 -5.43 -17.28
CA ILE A 231 -16.25 -6.14 -16.06
C ILE A 231 -17.74 -6.51 -16.08
N THR A 232 -18.60 -5.65 -16.62
CA THR A 232 -20.03 -5.88 -16.65
C THR A 232 -20.42 -6.87 -17.75
N PRO A 233 -21.38 -7.78 -17.49
CA PRO A 233 -21.86 -8.73 -18.51
C PRO A 233 -22.56 -8.02 -19.68
N THR A 234 -23.16 -6.87 -19.40
CA THR A 234 -23.79 -5.98 -20.36
C THR A 234 -23.18 -4.59 -20.24
N ALA A 235 -22.99 -3.90 -21.36
CA ALA A 235 -22.50 -2.52 -21.38
C ALA A 235 -23.66 -1.51 -21.44
N ASP A 236 -24.79 -1.83 -20.79
CA ASP A 236 -25.92 -0.93 -20.68
C ASP A 236 -25.66 0.17 -19.64
N ILE A 237 -26.35 1.30 -19.78
CA ILE A 237 -26.08 2.49 -18.96
C ILE A 237 -26.27 2.25 -17.45
N PHE A 238 -27.19 1.35 -17.08
CA PHE A 238 -27.49 1.05 -15.69
C PHE A 238 -26.38 0.21 -15.06
N THR A 239 -26.10 -0.97 -15.62
CA THR A 239 -25.06 -1.86 -15.08
C THR A 239 -23.67 -1.22 -15.15
N LEU A 240 -23.39 -0.46 -16.22
CA LEU A 240 -22.15 0.28 -16.37
C LEU A 240 -21.98 1.32 -15.26
N THR A 241 -23.04 2.07 -14.94
CA THR A 241 -23.01 3.12 -13.90
C THR A 241 -22.88 2.50 -12.50
N VAL A 242 -23.56 1.38 -12.24
CA VAL A 242 -23.48 0.65 -10.96
C VAL A 242 -22.04 0.22 -10.64
N VAL A 243 -21.25 -0.16 -11.65
CA VAL A 243 -19.83 -0.51 -11.49
C VAL A 243 -18.92 0.72 -11.52
N ALA A 244 -19.12 1.62 -12.49
CA ALA A 244 -18.23 2.77 -12.70
C ALA A 244 -18.27 3.78 -11.54
N LEU A 245 -19.41 3.95 -10.88
CA LEU A 245 -19.57 4.92 -9.80
C LEU A 245 -18.69 4.58 -8.58
N PRO A 246 -18.72 3.35 -8.02
CA PRO A 246 -17.78 2.93 -6.99
C PRO A 246 -16.31 3.11 -7.41
N MET A 247 -15.98 2.80 -8.68
CA MET A 247 -14.63 2.95 -9.20
C MET A 247 -14.18 4.42 -9.26
N TRP A 248 -15.08 5.32 -9.64
CA TRP A 248 -14.83 6.76 -9.63
C TRP A 248 -14.58 7.28 -8.21
N ILE A 249 -15.41 6.86 -7.25
CA ILE A 249 -15.24 7.20 -5.83
C ILE A 249 -13.88 6.71 -5.32
N LEU A 250 -13.46 5.49 -5.69
CA LEU A 250 -12.14 4.96 -5.35
C LEU A 250 -11.00 5.79 -5.95
N TYR A 251 -11.14 6.25 -7.19
CA TYR A 251 -10.14 7.11 -7.82
C TYR A 251 -10.00 8.45 -7.07
N GLU A 252 -11.12 9.07 -6.70
CA GLU A 252 -11.11 10.29 -5.87
C GLU A 252 -10.49 10.06 -4.50
N ALA A 253 -10.86 8.95 -3.83
CA ALA A 253 -10.27 8.56 -2.56
C ALA A 253 -8.75 8.34 -2.68
N SER A 254 -8.30 7.77 -3.80
CA SER A 254 -6.88 7.56 -4.10
C SER A 254 -6.12 8.88 -4.19
N ILE A 255 -6.70 9.90 -4.83
CA ILE A 255 -6.10 11.24 -4.90
C ILE A 255 -5.94 11.84 -3.50
N LEU A 256 -6.95 11.72 -2.64
CA LEU A 256 -6.89 12.21 -1.26
C LEU A 256 -5.80 11.50 -0.44
N ILE A 257 -5.66 10.19 -0.60
CA ILE A 257 -4.61 9.40 0.06
C ILE A 257 -3.21 9.86 -0.38
N VAL A 258 -3.02 10.06 -1.69
CA VAL A 258 -1.73 10.54 -2.24
C VAL A 258 -1.40 11.94 -1.75
N GLN A 259 -2.37 12.86 -1.69
CA GLN A 259 -2.17 14.20 -1.14
C GLN A 259 -1.71 14.18 0.32
N ARG A 260 -2.41 13.42 1.17
CA ARG A 260 -2.07 13.29 2.59
C ARG A 260 -0.67 12.70 2.79
N THR A 261 -0.29 11.75 1.94
CA THR A 261 1.03 11.12 2.00
C THR A 261 2.15 12.10 1.66
N LYS A 262 2.00 12.87 0.58
CA LYS A 262 2.98 13.91 0.18
C LYS A 262 3.08 15.02 1.23
N ALA A 263 1.96 15.41 1.84
CA ALA A 263 1.94 16.39 2.93
C ALA A 263 2.66 15.87 4.19
N ALA A 264 2.43 14.61 4.56
CA ALA A 264 3.09 13.97 5.70
C ALA A 264 4.62 13.86 5.49
N GLN A 265 5.07 13.47 4.30
CA GLN A 265 6.49 13.43 3.96
C GLN A 265 7.16 14.80 4.10
N LYS A 266 6.54 15.86 3.54
CA LYS A 266 7.06 17.22 3.64
C LYS A 266 7.11 17.73 5.09
N ALA A 267 6.14 17.35 5.92
CA ALA A 267 6.13 17.71 7.35
C ALA A 267 7.27 17.02 8.11
N GLN A 268 7.54 15.74 7.82
CA GLN A 268 8.68 15.01 8.40
C GLN A 268 10.02 15.64 8.00
N GLU A 269 10.20 15.95 6.71
CA GLU A 269 11.41 16.62 6.22
C GLU A 269 11.64 17.97 6.92
N ALA A 270 10.58 18.77 7.12
CA ALA A 270 10.68 20.05 7.81
C ALA A 270 11.05 19.92 9.29
N LEU A 271 10.54 18.89 9.98
CA LEU A 271 10.89 18.59 11.37
C LEU A 271 12.35 18.14 11.49
N GLU A 272 12.81 17.27 10.59
CA GLU A 272 14.21 16.84 10.55
C GLU A 272 15.16 18.02 10.27
N GLU A 273 14.79 18.93 9.36
CA GLU A 273 15.56 20.16 9.10
C GLU A 273 15.58 21.10 10.32
N GLU A 274 14.47 21.21 11.07
CA GLU A 274 14.40 22.00 12.30
C GLU A 274 15.25 21.38 13.42
N GLU A 275 15.22 20.06 13.58
CA GLU A 275 16.07 19.33 14.52
C GLU A 275 17.56 19.47 14.17
N GLU A 276 17.93 19.34 12.89
CA GLU A 276 19.31 19.54 12.42
C GLU A 276 19.77 20.99 12.69
N ARG A 277 18.90 21.98 12.43
CA ARG A 277 19.18 23.39 12.77
C ARG A 277 19.38 23.61 14.27
N LYS A 278 18.51 23.06 15.12
CA LYS A 278 18.65 23.16 16.59
C LYS A 278 19.92 22.47 17.09
N ALA A 279 20.27 21.32 16.53
CA ALA A 279 21.50 20.61 16.85
C ALA A 279 22.75 21.43 16.47
N ASP A 280 22.75 22.06 15.29
CA ASP A 280 23.83 22.93 14.82
C ASP A 280 23.97 24.21 15.66
N GLU A 281 22.86 24.81 16.08
CA GLU A 281 22.83 25.97 17.00
C GLU A 281 23.37 25.58 18.39
N ALA A 282 22.92 24.45 18.95
CA ALA A 282 23.39 23.96 20.25
C ALA A 282 24.89 23.59 20.23
N TRP A 283 25.37 22.99 19.14
CA TRP A 283 26.79 22.69 18.98
C TRP A 283 27.65 23.97 18.94
N ARG A 284 27.22 25.00 18.19
CA ARG A 284 27.91 26.30 18.11
C ARG A 284 27.97 26.99 19.47
N ALA A 285 26.86 26.99 20.22
CA ALA A 285 26.82 27.57 21.56
C ALA A 285 27.81 26.87 22.52
N ARG A 286 27.91 25.54 22.45
CA ARG A 286 28.88 24.76 23.25
C ARG A 286 30.34 25.07 22.89
N GLN A 287 30.66 25.29 21.61
CA GLN A 287 32.02 25.67 21.21
C GLN A 287 32.38 27.06 21.72
N GLN A 288 31.48 28.04 21.56
CA GLN A 288 31.72 29.40 22.07
C GLN A 288 31.84 29.45 23.59
N ALA A 289 31.11 28.60 24.32
CA ALA A 289 31.26 28.48 25.76
C ALA A 289 32.63 27.90 26.16
N LYS A 290 33.12 26.88 25.42
CA LYS A 290 34.47 26.33 25.62
C LYS A 290 35.56 27.34 25.29
N GLU A 291 35.42 28.09 24.20
CA GLU A 291 36.36 29.16 23.82
C GLU A 291 36.41 30.26 24.89
N ARG A 292 35.25 30.68 25.41
CA ARG A 292 35.19 31.64 26.53
C ARG A 292 35.86 31.13 27.80
N GLN A 293 35.64 29.85 28.15
CA GLN A 293 36.31 29.24 29.30
C GLN A 293 37.84 29.15 29.12
N MET A 294 38.32 28.85 27.91
CA MET A 294 39.77 28.88 27.63
C MET A 294 40.33 30.30 27.77
N GLN A 295 39.64 31.30 27.22
CA GLN A 295 40.07 32.71 27.32
C GLN A 295 40.07 33.19 28.77
N GLU A 296 39.03 32.87 29.56
CA GLU A 296 39.00 33.19 31.00
C GLU A 296 40.16 32.50 31.74
N SER A 297 40.44 31.23 31.44
CA SER A 297 41.57 30.51 32.05
C SER A 297 42.94 31.08 31.65
N GLU A 298 43.11 31.54 30.41
CA GLU A 298 44.33 32.21 29.94
C GLU A 298 44.49 33.61 30.56
N THR A 299 43.40 34.38 30.73
CA THR A 299 43.46 35.67 31.40
C THR A 299 43.81 35.54 32.88
N VAL A 300 43.25 34.54 33.59
CA VAL A 300 43.59 34.27 34.99
C VAL A 300 45.03 33.79 35.15
N ALA A 301 45.55 32.99 34.21
CA ALA A 301 46.96 32.58 34.19
C ALA A 301 47.90 33.78 33.94
N ARG A 302 47.54 34.69 33.02
CA ARG A 302 48.32 35.89 32.72
C ARG A 302 48.32 36.90 33.86
N ASP A 303 47.19 37.05 34.55
CA ASP A 303 47.08 37.94 35.71
C ASP A 303 47.78 37.35 36.95
N GLY A 304 47.85 36.02 37.08
CA GLY A 304 48.64 35.33 38.10
C GLY A 304 50.16 35.35 37.88
N GLU A 305 50.62 35.49 36.63
CA GLU A 305 52.05 35.67 36.30
C GLU A 305 52.57 37.10 36.55
N ALA A 306 51.69 38.10 36.69
CA ALA A 306 52.08 39.46 37.03
C ALA A 306 52.35 39.69 38.53
N GLU A 307 52.02 38.73 39.40
CA GLU A 307 52.17 38.85 40.87
C GLU A 307 53.35 38.04 41.45
N ASN A 308 54.16 37.34 40.64
CA ASN A 308 55.31 36.61 41.17
C ASN A 308 56.57 36.77 40.29
N GLN A 309 57.54 37.55 40.80
CA GLN A 309 58.92 37.58 40.33
C GLN A 309 59.80 36.80 41.37
N PRO A 310 60.86 36.08 40.95
CA PRO A 310 61.22 34.80 41.56
C PRO A 310 62.17 34.93 42.75
N GLU A 311 62.01 34.06 43.74
CA GLU A 311 63.11 33.68 44.63
C GLU A 311 63.86 32.48 44.04
N ASP A 312 65.17 32.68 43.96
CA ASP A 312 66.24 31.71 43.78
C ASP A 312 66.09 30.54 44.77
N TYR A 313 66.13 29.29 44.30
CA TYR A 313 67.01 28.29 44.92
C TYR A 313 67.23 27.07 44.00
N ASN A 314 68.50 26.77 43.87
CA ASN A 314 69.16 25.70 43.15
C ASN A 314 68.97 24.32 43.83
N GLN A 315 68.50 23.27 43.13
CA GLN A 315 68.90 21.88 43.46
C GLN A 315 68.59 20.81 42.41
N THR A 316 69.69 20.30 41.83
CA THR A 316 70.08 18.90 41.53
C THR A 316 69.10 17.91 40.86
N TYR A 317 69.55 17.42 39.70
CA TYR A 317 69.03 16.26 38.96
C TYR A 317 69.15 14.94 39.74
N HIS A 318 68.10 14.11 39.70
CA HIS A 318 68.23 12.65 39.82
C HIS A 318 67.34 11.95 38.78
N TYR A 319 67.97 11.05 38.02
CA TYR A 319 67.38 10.18 37.02
C TYR A 319 66.92 8.88 37.70
N TYR A 320 65.67 8.44 37.49
CA TYR A 320 65.30 7.01 37.44
C TYR A 320 63.98 6.81 36.68
N ASP A 321 64.01 5.74 35.90
CA ASP A 321 63.02 5.20 34.96
C ASP A 321 61.83 4.50 35.66
N ASP A 322 60.81 4.19 34.85
CA ASP A 322 59.78 3.16 35.02
C ASP A 322 58.57 3.39 35.97
N ARG A 323 57.43 3.80 35.37
CA ARG A 323 56.18 2.99 35.21
C ARG A 323 54.93 3.85 34.93
N ILE A 324 54.27 3.58 33.81
CA ILE A 324 52.89 4.00 33.48
C ILE A 324 51.89 3.18 34.33
N PRO A 325 50.85 3.78 34.91
CA PRO A 325 49.48 3.36 34.54
C PRO A 325 48.41 4.48 34.47
N ASP A 326 47.59 4.34 33.41
CA ASP A 326 46.19 4.72 33.20
C ASP A 326 45.75 6.21 33.16
N GLU A 327 45.85 6.74 31.94
CA GLU A 327 45.07 7.85 31.42
C GLU A 327 43.59 7.45 31.27
N LYS A 328 42.70 8.05 32.07
CA LYS A 328 41.26 7.96 31.90
C LYS A 328 40.86 8.47 30.51
N LYS A 329 40.47 7.54 29.63
CA LYS A 329 39.89 7.79 28.30
C LYS A 329 38.78 8.84 28.35
N THR A 330 39.06 10.03 27.82
CA THR A 330 38.05 10.94 27.28
C THR A 330 37.43 10.30 26.02
N PRO A 331 36.11 10.35 25.82
CA PRO A 331 35.50 9.77 24.63
C PRO A 331 35.88 10.61 23.40
N ALA A 332 36.52 9.94 22.43
CA ALA A 332 36.89 10.52 21.15
C ALA A 332 35.67 11.15 20.44
N PRO A 333 35.85 12.26 19.69
CA PRO A 333 34.75 12.84 18.92
C PRO A 333 34.23 11.82 17.89
N PRO A 334 32.91 11.82 17.59
CA PRO A 334 32.35 10.84 16.68
C PRO A 334 33.02 10.97 15.31
N LYS A 335 33.55 9.85 14.80
CA LYS A 335 34.18 9.79 13.47
C LYS A 335 33.17 10.33 12.45
N ARG A 336 33.53 11.45 11.82
CA ARG A 336 32.78 12.10 10.74
C ARG A 336 32.43 11.05 9.70
N ASN A 337 31.14 10.74 9.60
CA ASN A 337 30.64 9.59 8.84
C ASN A 337 31.00 9.79 7.35
N LYS A 338 31.72 8.84 6.73
CA LYS A 338 32.15 8.93 5.31
C LYS A 338 30.99 9.19 4.34
N GLN A 339 29.76 8.86 4.73
CA GLN A 339 28.53 9.19 4.01
C GLN A 339 28.25 10.71 3.94
N GLN A 340 28.51 11.47 5.00
CA GLN A 340 28.30 12.93 5.01
C GLN A 340 29.31 13.65 4.12
N GLU A 341 30.54 13.13 4.02
CA GLU A 341 31.56 13.68 3.14
C GLU A 341 31.22 13.44 1.66
N ASN A 342 30.70 12.24 1.35
CA ASN A 342 30.19 11.91 0.02
C ASN A 342 28.95 12.74 -0.36
N LEU A 343 28.06 13.00 0.60
CA LEU A 343 26.88 13.84 0.37
C LEU A 343 27.27 15.30 0.10
N LYS A 344 28.28 15.83 0.81
CA LYS A 344 28.84 17.18 0.55
C LYS A 344 29.54 17.27 -0.81
N ARG A 345 30.25 16.21 -1.24
CA ARG A 345 30.86 16.13 -2.58
C ARG A 345 29.79 16.08 -3.68
N LEU A 346 28.71 15.33 -3.49
CA LEU A 346 27.58 15.28 -4.45
C LEU A 346 26.81 16.60 -4.54
N LYS A 347 26.54 17.27 -3.40
CA LYS A 347 25.90 18.59 -3.39
C LYS A 347 26.77 19.65 -4.09
N ARG A 348 28.10 19.61 -3.93
CA ARG A 348 29.05 20.49 -4.65
C ARG A 348 29.08 20.21 -6.16
N SER A 349 29.00 18.95 -6.58
CA SER A 349 28.92 18.56 -7.99
C SER A 349 27.62 19.04 -8.66
N ARG A 350 26.47 18.87 -8.00
CA ARG A 350 25.17 19.38 -8.49
C ARG A 350 25.12 20.91 -8.59
N LYS A 351 25.79 21.62 -7.67
CA LYS A 351 25.86 23.10 -7.69
C LYS A 351 26.74 23.65 -8.82
N LYS A 352 27.77 22.92 -9.25
CA LYS A 352 28.58 23.24 -10.44
C LYS A 352 27.85 22.96 -11.76
N LYS A 353 27.00 21.92 -11.82
CA LYS A 353 26.19 21.58 -13.00
C LYS A 353 24.98 22.49 -13.25
N LYS A 354 24.55 23.28 -12.27
CA LYS A 354 23.50 24.32 -12.41
C LYS A 354 24.02 25.72 -12.75
N ARG A 355 25.35 25.88 -12.84
CA ARG A 355 26.03 27.16 -13.16
C ARG A 355 26.69 27.17 -14.55
N LYS A 356 26.49 26.09 -15.33
CA LYS A 356 26.65 26.02 -16.78
C LYS A 356 25.27 25.71 -17.33
#